data_AF-X1PMU8-F1
#
_entry.id   AF-X1PMU8-F1
#
_cell.length_a   1.000
_cell.length_b   1.000
_cell.length_c   1.000
_cell.angle_alpha   90.00
_cell.angle_beta   90.00
_cell.angle_gamma   90.00
#
_symmetry.space_group_name_H-M   'P 1'
#
loop_
_entity.id
_entity.type
_entity.pdbx_description
1 polymer ?
#
loop_
_entity_poly.entity_id
_entity_poly.type
_entity_poly.pdbx_seq_one_letter_code
_entity_poly.pdbx_strand_id
1 'polypeptide(L)'
;MTQLMLKQLKEWQYELLETIPGDEQELNLAINRLFHRLIFIRSVEDRGLDQQHSLQEVIGALPGQALKVLHQLFTHFREHFDSELFAFSPVDQMPLDEATLRERIRGFYEPAVVPIKFDFSLIDPDMMGRLYEQHLRLRISGVTRPQEKTLLEPKRTIAISPALRTQGIYYTPTWLVDYIVQHTLRELLKTRRPTTWDDVKVLDLACGSGAFLQRAYEDLLVYFKNQWEQQGRVFGYKERREILEKSVFGVDENKGAIQNTQLVLWLRAQPTSNHVEAHELPQLNSNSSFRLK
;
A
#
# COMPACT_ATOMS: atom_id res chain seq x y z
N MET A 1 -2.85 16.82 -6.75
CA MET A 1 -3.13 16.01 -5.55
C MET A 1 -1.99 15.04 -5.27
N THR A 2 -1.77 14.03 -6.12
CA THR A 2 -0.68 13.04 -6.01
C THR A 2 0.69 13.63 -5.69
N GLN A 3 1.22 14.55 -6.53
CA GLN A 3 2.57 15.10 -6.35
C GLN A 3 2.78 15.82 -5.01
N LEU A 4 1.74 16.42 -4.44
CA LEU A 4 1.81 17.13 -3.16
C LEU A 4 1.90 16.14 -1.99
N MET A 5 1.08 15.09 -2.02
CA MET A 5 1.15 13.99 -1.05
C MET A 5 2.52 13.32 -1.07
N LEU A 6 3.05 13.04 -2.28
CA LEU A 6 4.39 12.47 -2.46
C LEU A 6 5.47 13.36 -1.83
N LYS A 7 5.38 14.68 -2.04
CA LYS A 7 6.32 15.65 -1.47
C LYS A 7 6.28 15.63 0.06
N GLN A 8 5.09 15.64 0.67
CA GLN A 8 4.94 15.63 2.13
C GLN A 8 5.46 14.33 2.76
N LEU A 9 5.10 13.17 2.19
CA LEU A 9 5.61 11.87 2.65
C LEU A 9 7.14 11.82 2.60
N LYS A 10 7.72 12.35 1.53
CA LYS A 10 9.16 12.42 1.33
C LYS A 10 9.84 13.31 2.36
N GLU A 11 9.33 14.52 2.58
CA GLU A 11 9.89 15.45 3.56
C GLU A 11 9.86 14.86 4.97
N TRP A 12 8.75 14.21 5.33
CA TRP A 12 8.65 13.53 6.62
C TRP A 12 9.59 12.33 6.73
N GLN A 13 9.72 11.53 5.67
CA GLN A 13 10.67 10.41 5.64
C GLN A 13 12.09 10.87 5.94
N TYR A 14 12.53 11.95 5.30
CA TYR A 14 13.85 12.51 5.51
C TYR A 14 14.07 13.01 6.93
N GLU A 15 13.09 13.73 7.46
CA GLU A 15 13.14 14.21 8.85
C GLU A 15 13.28 13.03 9.83
N LEU A 16 12.53 11.94 9.65
CA LEU A 16 12.62 10.75 10.49
C LEU A 16 14.00 10.06 10.38
N LEU A 17 14.58 9.98 9.17
CA LEU A 17 15.91 9.40 8.97
C LEU A 17 17.04 10.25 9.57
N GLU A 18 16.89 11.57 9.59
CA GLU A 18 17.88 12.48 10.19
C GLU A 18 17.77 12.55 11.72
N THR A 19 16.56 12.40 12.26
CA THR A 19 16.28 12.60 13.70
C THR A 19 16.42 11.33 14.53
N ILE A 20 16.12 10.16 13.96
CA ILE A 20 16.11 8.90 14.68
C ILE A 20 17.43 8.16 14.42
N PRO A 21 18.24 7.89 15.46
CA PRO A 21 19.46 7.11 15.28
C PRO A 21 19.12 5.63 15.07
N GLY A 22 19.87 4.96 14.19
CA GLY A 22 19.70 3.52 13.96
C GLY A 22 20.43 3.05 12.70
N ASP A 23 20.35 1.74 12.45
CA ASP A 23 20.73 1.19 11.15
C ASP A 23 19.81 1.76 10.07
N GLU A 24 20.40 2.35 9.03
CA GLU A 24 19.66 3.06 8.00
C GLU A 24 18.68 2.14 7.26
N GLN A 25 19.02 0.87 7.05
CA GLN A 25 18.16 -0.06 6.33
C GLN A 25 16.96 -0.46 7.19
N GLU A 26 17.19 -0.82 8.46
CA GLU A 26 16.15 -1.18 9.40
C GLU A 26 15.20 -0.02 9.70
N LEU A 27 15.76 1.18 9.93
CA LEU A 27 14.98 2.39 10.17
C LEU A 27 14.11 2.74 8.96
N ASN A 28 14.65 2.63 7.75
CA ASN A 28 13.86 2.84 6.54
C ASN A 28 12.69 1.86 6.41
N LEU A 29 12.90 0.57 6.70
CA LEU A 29 11.83 -0.42 6.66
C LEU A 29 10.77 -0.15 7.72
N ALA A 30 11.16 0.37 8.90
CA ALA A 30 10.25 0.78 9.95
C ALA A 30 9.43 2.01 9.53
N ILE A 31 10.08 3.04 8.96
CA ILE A 31 9.41 4.26 8.47
C ILE A 31 8.45 3.93 7.31
N ASN A 32 8.86 3.10 6.35
CA ASN A 32 7.97 2.68 5.26
C ASN A 32 6.74 1.96 5.80
N ARG A 33 6.92 1.09 6.80
CA ARG A 33 5.82 0.40 7.47
C ARG A 33 4.90 1.37 8.22
N LEU A 34 5.43 2.43 8.85
CA LEU A 34 4.62 3.50 9.44
C LEU A 34 3.71 4.12 8.38
N PHE A 35 4.28 4.57 7.27
CA PHE A 35 3.50 5.20 6.21
C PHE A 35 2.48 4.25 5.59
N HIS A 36 2.84 2.99 5.39
CA HIS A 36 1.91 2.01 4.85
C HIS A 36 0.69 1.82 5.76
N ARG A 37 0.90 1.77 7.09
CA ARG A 37 -0.20 1.72 8.06
C ARG A 37 -1.09 2.97 7.97
N LEU A 38 -0.50 4.16 7.94
CA LEU A 38 -1.24 5.42 7.84
C LEU A 38 -2.04 5.53 6.53
N ILE A 39 -1.42 5.17 5.40
CA ILE A 39 -2.05 5.13 4.06
C ILE A 39 -3.22 4.14 4.06
N PHE A 40 -3.04 2.95 4.64
CA PHE A 40 -4.10 1.94 4.71
C PHE A 40 -5.28 2.43 5.54
N ILE A 41 -5.04 3.02 6.71
CA ILE A 41 -6.08 3.57 7.58
C ILE A 41 -6.85 4.68 6.85
N ARG A 42 -6.17 5.63 6.20
CA ARG A 42 -6.83 6.68 5.41
C ARG A 42 -7.68 6.11 4.27
N SER A 43 -7.21 5.06 3.59
CA SER A 43 -8.00 4.39 2.55
C SER A 43 -9.26 3.72 3.12
N VAL A 44 -9.19 3.14 4.33
CA VAL A 44 -10.35 2.58 5.04
C VAL A 44 -11.35 3.68 5.41
N GLU A 45 -10.88 4.79 5.96
CA GLU A 45 -11.70 5.95 6.32
C GLU A 45 -12.41 6.56 5.09
N ASP A 46 -11.68 6.80 4.00
CA ASP A 46 -12.25 7.44 2.79
C ASP A 46 -13.26 6.55 2.07
N ARG A 47 -13.14 5.24 2.24
CA ARG A 47 -14.13 4.26 1.74
C ARG A 47 -15.29 4.05 2.70
N GLY A 48 -15.25 4.65 3.89
CA GLY A 48 -16.26 4.48 4.94
C GLY A 48 -16.36 3.05 5.47
N LEU A 49 -15.25 2.29 5.40
CA LEU A 49 -15.23 0.88 5.82
C LEU A 49 -15.19 0.77 7.34
N ASP A 50 -14.58 1.73 8.03
CA ASP A 50 -14.61 1.85 9.48
C ASP A 50 -15.14 3.23 9.88
N GLN A 51 -16.20 3.24 10.68
CA GLN A 51 -16.82 4.47 11.20
C GLN A 51 -16.55 4.68 12.69
N GLN A 52 -15.95 3.69 13.36
CA GLN A 52 -15.68 3.75 14.79
C GLN A 52 -14.35 4.42 15.06
N HIS A 53 -13.35 4.15 14.22
CA HIS A 53 -11.98 4.57 14.47
C HIS A 53 -11.34 5.32 13.31
N SER A 54 -10.60 6.39 13.63
CA SER A 54 -9.90 7.20 12.64
C SER A 54 -8.61 7.85 13.16
N LEU A 55 -7.71 8.22 12.25
CA LEU A 55 -6.52 9.01 12.56
C LEU A 55 -6.85 10.41 13.10
N GLN A 56 -8.10 10.88 12.97
CA GLN A 56 -8.53 12.12 13.64
C GLN A 56 -8.47 12.02 15.17
N GLU A 57 -8.63 10.82 15.74
CA GLU A 57 -8.45 10.59 17.18
C GLU A 57 -7.01 10.90 17.62
N VAL A 58 -6.02 10.57 16.78
CA VAL A 58 -4.62 10.88 17.05
C VAL A 58 -4.39 12.39 17.00
N ILE A 59 -5.01 13.10 16.04
CA ILE A 59 -4.93 14.57 15.94
C ILE A 59 -5.56 15.23 17.17
N GLY A 60 -6.71 14.73 17.62
CA GLY A 60 -7.47 15.23 18.77
C GLY A 60 -6.96 14.78 20.14
N ALA A 61 -5.94 13.92 20.18
CA ALA A 61 -5.41 13.38 21.43
C ALA A 61 -4.86 14.47 22.35
N LEU A 62 -5.04 14.27 23.66
CA LEU A 62 -4.43 15.11 24.70
C LEU A 62 -2.90 15.13 24.53
N PRO A 63 -2.21 16.24 24.86
CA PRO A 63 -0.76 16.29 24.82
C PRO A 63 -0.12 15.15 25.63
N GLY A 64 0.82 14.41 25.04
CA GLY A 64 1.47 13.26 25.68
C GLY A 64 0.71 11.93 25.53
N GLN A 65 -0.37 11.88 24.76
CA GLN A 65 -1.16 10.66 24.51
C GLN A 65 -1.27 10.29 23.04
N ALA A 66 -0.74 11.08 22.10
CA ALA A 66 -0.92 10.85 20.67
C ALA A 66 -0.34 9.50 20.23
N LEU A 67 0.83 9.10 20.75
CA LEU A 67 1.41 7.79 20.43
C LEU A 67 0.61 6.64 21.00
N LYS A 68 0.07 6.80 22.20
CA LYS A 68 -0.79 5.80 22.83
C LYS A 68 -2.04 5.56 21.98
N VAL A 69 -2.70 6.63 21.52
CA VAL A 69 -3.88 6.56 20.65
C VAL A 69 -3.52 5.92 19.30
N LEU A 70 -2.36 6.28 18.71
CA LEU A 70 -1.90 5.67 17.48
C LEU A 70 -1.68 4.15 17.62
N HIS A 71 -1.08 3.69 18.73
CA HIS A 71 -0.90 2.26 18.99
C HIS A 71 -2.22 1.53 19.25
N GLN A 72 -3.18 2.17 19.91
CA GLN A 72 -4.53 1.62 20.04
C GLN A 72 -5.20 1.45 18.67
N LEU A 73 -5.06 2.44 17.80
CA LEU A 73 -5.56 2.38 16.43
C LEU A 73 -4.89 1.24 15.63
N PHE A 74 -3.57 1.07 15.75
CA PHE A 74 -2.88 -0.06 15.11
C PHE A 74 -3.34 -1.42 15.66
N THR A 75 -3.69 -1.50 16.94
CA THR A 75 -4.23 -2.72 17.54
C THR A 75 -5.61 -3.02 17.00
N HIS A 76 -6.50 -2.03 16.93
CA HIS A 76 -7.82 -2.15 16.32
C HIS A 76 -7.74 -2.64 14.87
N PHE A 77 -6.90 -2.02 14.04
CA PHE A 77 -6.72 -2.42 12.65
C PHE A 77 -6.08 -3.80 12.49
N ARG A 78 -5.21 -4.21 13.43
CA ARG A 78 -4.70 -5.58 13.47
C ARG A 78 -5.82 -6.59 13.71
N GLU A 79 -6.73 -6.31 14.63
CA GLU A 79 -7.83 -7.21 14.98
C GLU A 79 -8.91 -7.28 13.89
N HIS A 80 -9.20 -6.16 13.22
CA HIS A 80 -10.31 -6.07 12.26
C HIS A 80 -9.90 -6.34 10.81
N PHE A 81 -8.64 -6.11 10.45
CA PHE A 81 -8.14 -6.32 9.08
C PHE A 81 -7.05 -7.40 8.99
N ASP A 82 -6.68 -8.05 10.11
CA ASP A 82 -5.76 -9.20 10.27
C ASP A 82 -4.59 -9.22 9.27
N SER A 83 -3.97 -8.06 9.05
CA SER A 83 -2.91 -7.93 8.06
C SER A 83 -1.55 -7.92 8.73
N GLU A 84 -0.59 -8.60 8.10
CA GLU A 84 0.82 -8.52 8.49
C GLU A 84 1.33 -7.07 8.56
N LEU A 85 0.66 -6.12 7.90
CA LEU A 85 0.92 -4.68 7.99
C LEU A 85 0.93 -4.15 9.43
N PHE A 86 -0.06 -4.57 10.24
CA PHE A 86 -0.25 -4.07 11.60
C PHE A 86 0.38 -4.97 12.66
N ALA A 87 0.97 -6.11 12.29
CA ALA A 87 1.74 -6.95 13.21
C ALA A 87 2.85 -6.14 13.90
N PHE A 88 3.20 -6.52 15.13
CA PHE A 88 4.23 -5.83 15.91
C PHE A 88 5.57 -5.81 15.18
N SER A 89 6.25 -4.65 15.19
CA SER A 89 7.47 -4.41 14.43
C SER A 89 8.28 -3.25 15.03
N PRO A 90 9.53 -3.00 14.60
CA PRO A 90 10.37 -1.93 15.15
C PRO A 90 9.73 -0.54 15.13
N VAL A 91 8.80 -0.28 14.21
CA VAL A 91 8.05 0.98 14.13
C VAL A 91 7.25 1.29 15.40
N ASP A 92 6.80 0.25 16.12
CA ASP A 92 5.98 0.38 17.33
C ASP A 92 6.80 0.85 18.56
N GLN A 93 8.14 0.88 18.43
CA GLN A 93 9.07 1.36 19.45
C GLN A 93 9.77 2.66 19.03
N MET A 94 9.41 3.21 17.86
CA MET A 94 10.11 4.34 17.27
C MET A 94 9.85 5.62 18.09
N PRO A 95 10.91 6.36 18.49
CA PRO A 95 10.75 7.55 19.31
C PRO A 95 10.26 8.72 18.45
N LEU A 96 8.95 8.87 18.36
CA LEU A 96 8.28 9.92 17.59
C LEU A 96 7.91 11.10 18.48
N ASP A 97 8.21 12.32 18.03
CA ASP A 97 7.68 13.52 18.70
C ASP A 97 6.16 13.63 18.46
N GLU A 98 5.38 13.77 19.54
CA GLU A 98 3.92 13.77 19.45
C GLU A 98 3.33 15.03 18.80
N ALA A 99 4.03 16.17 18.89
CA ALA A 99 3.55 17.39 18.25
C ALA A 99 3.73 17.28 16.74
N THR A 100 4.91 16.85 16.29
CA THR A 100 5.21 16.56 14.89
C THR A 100 4.31 15.47 14.35
N LEU A 101 4.10 14.36 15.07
CA LEU A 101 3.20 13.28 14.64
C LEU A 101 1.80 13.80 14.32
N ARG A 102 1.21 14.60 15.22
CA ARG A 102 -0.14 15.17 15.02
C ARG A 102 -0.19 16.13 13.83
N GLU A 103 0.83 16.96 13.66
CA GLU A 103 0.95 17.87 12.51
C GLU A 103 1.02 17.09 11.20
N ARG A 104 1.87 16.06 11.16
CA ARG A 104 2.10 15.23 9.97
C ARG A 104 0.87 14.42 9.61
N ILE A 105 0.19 13.80 10.58
CA ILE A 105 -1.07 13.07 10.36
C ILE A 105 -2.17 14.02 9.86
N ARG A 106 -2.26 15.25 10.37
CA ARG A 106 -3.21 16.25 9.84
C ARG A 106 -2.97 16.51 8.35
N GLY A 107 -1.70 16.51 7.92
CA GLY A 107 -1.32 16.63 6.51
C GLY A 107 -1.85 15.51 5.60
N PHE A 108 -2.23 14.35 6.13
CA PHE A 108 -2.88 13.27 5.36
C PHE A 108 -4.36 13.55 5.08
N TYR A 109 -4.97 14.52 5.75
CA TYR A 109 -6.34 14.95 5.46
C TYR A 109 -6.33 16.16 4.54
N GLU A 110 -5.67 17.24 4.99
CA GLU A 110 -5.60 18.52 4.30
C GLU A 110 -4.17 19.05 4.39
N PRO A 111 -3.46 19.23 3.26
CA PRO A 111 -2.15 19.86 3.23
C PRO A 111 -2.20 21.28 3.78
N ALA A 112 -1.21 21.66 4.58
CA ALA A 112 -1.09 23.02 5.12
C ALA A 112 -1.04 24.13 4.03
N VAL A 113 -0.65 23.75 2.81
CA VAL A 113 -0.39 24.68 1.70
C VAL A 113 -1.61 24.88 0.79
N VAL A 114 -2.54 23.91 0.72
CA VAL A 114 -3.66 23.94 -0.22
C VAL A 114 -4.89 23.29 0.40
N PRO A 115 -6.10 23.90 0.34
CA PRO A 115 -7.33 23.35 0.90
C PRO A 115 -7.92 22.24 0.01
N ILE A 116 -7.12 21.21 -0.27
CA ILE A 116 -7.53 20.02 -1.02
C ILE A 116 -7.54 18.85 -0.04
N LYS A 117 -8.67 18.17 0.09
CA LYS A 117 -8.75 16.90 0.83
C LYS A 117 -8.11 15.79 0.01
N PHE A 118 -7.23 15.01 0.62
CA PHE A 118 -6.71 13.80 0.00
C PHE A 118 -7.73 12.67 0.07
N ASP A 119 -7.98 12.04 -1.07
CA ASP A 119 -8.79 10.84 -1.19
C ASP A 119 -7.88 9.63 -1.44
N PHE A 120 -7.67 8.84 -0.40
CA PHE A 120 -6.86 7.63 -0.41
C PHE A 120 -7.61 6.44 -1.03
N SER A 121 -8.93 6.52 -1.22
CA SER A 121 -9.70 5.51 -1.94
C SER A 121 -9.29 5.42 -3.42
N LEU A 122 -8.78 6.53 -3.96
CA LEU A 122 -8.35 6.70 -5.34
C LEU A 122 -6.84 6.47 -5.55
N ILE A 123 -6.12 5.90 -4.57
CA ILE A 123 -4.70 5.59 -4.77
C ILE A 123 -4.56 4.62 -5.94
N ASP A 124 -3.99 5.16 -7.02
CA ASP A 124 -3.72 4.43 -8.25
C ASP A 124 -2.55 3.45 -8.03
N PRO A 125 -2.62 2.18 -8.49
CA PRO A 125 -1.45 1.33 -8.76
C PRO A 125 -0.16 2.08 -9.08
N ASP A 126 -0.23 3.00 -10.05
CA ASP A 126 0.93 3.68 -10.59
C ASP A 126 1.49 4.71 -9.58
N MET A 127 0.68 5.19 -8.63
CA MET A 127 1.14 6.09 -7.55
C MET A 127 2.10 5.37 -6.60
N MET A 128 1.78 4.14 -6.21
CA MET A 128 2.60 3.38 -5.27
C MET A 128 3.90 2.92 -5.92
N GLY A 129 3.87 2.53 -7.19
CA GLY A 129 5.10 2.29 -7.97
C GLY A 129 6.01 3.52 -8.02
N ARG A 130 5.43 4.70 -8.28
CA ARG A 130 6.17 5.98 -8.26
C ARG A 130 6.73 6.35 -6.88
N LEU A 131 5.97 6.12 -5.80
CA LEU A 131 6.45 6.31 -4.42
C LEU A 131 7.71 5.49 -4.15
N TYR A 132 7.66 4.21 -4.52
CA TYR A 132 8.77 3.29 -4.34
C TYR A 132 9.99 3.68 -5.19
N GLU A 133 9.80 3.96 -6.48
CA GLU A 133 10.89 4.43 -7.35
C GLU A 133 11.53 5.72 -6.84
N GLN A 134 10.71 6.67 -6.40
CA GLN A 134 11.21 7.92 -5.87
C GLN A 134 12.02 7.68 -4.60
N HIS A 135 11.57 6.82 -3.69
CA HIS A 135 12.34 6.41 -2.51
C HIS A 135 13.72 5.85 -2.90
N LEU A 136 13.80 4.98 -3.90
CA LEU A 136 15.06 4.39 -4.35
C LEU A 136 16.02 5.41 -4.99
N ARG A 137 15.50 6.40 -5.73
CA ARG A 137 16.32 7.49 -6.29
C ARG A 137 17.04 8.29 -5.21
N LEU A 138 16.46 8.41 -4.01
CA LEU A 138 17.07 9.13 -2.89
C LEU A 138 18.30 8.39 -2.36
N ARG A 139 18.23 7.06 -2.23
CA ARG A 139 19.37 6.23 -1.80
C ARG A 139 20.54 6.32 -2.76
N ILE A 140 20.24 6.33 -4.06
CA ILE A 140 21.23 6.35 -5.13
C ILE A 140 21.98 7.68 -5.21
N SER A 141 21.34 8.78 -4.85
CA SER A 141 21.90 10.12 -5.03
C SER A 141 22.89 10.53 -3.92
N GLY A 142 23.00 9.75 -2.84
CA GLY A 142 24.05 9.85 -1.82
C GLY A 142 24.21 11.19 -1.08
N VAL A 143 23.34 12.20 -1.27
CA VAL A 143 23.51 13.56 -0.72
C VAL A 143 22.15 14.28 -0.61
N THR A 144 21.88 14.80 0.61
CA THR A 144 21.30 16.09 1.04
C THR A 144 20.11 16.70 0.27
N ARG A 145 19.09 17.15 1.03
CA ARG A 145 17.94 17.99 0.63
C ARG A 145 17.84 18.35 -0.86
N PRO A 146 16.81 17.91 -1.60
CA PRO A 146 16.68 18.23 -3.01
C PRO A 146 16.59 19.75 -3.20
N GLN A 147 17.57 20.36 -3.89
CA GLN A 147 17.38 21.69 -4.45
C GLN A 147 16.29 21.62 -5.55
N GLU A 148 15.37 22.55 -5.46
CA GLU A 148 14.05 22.64 -6.09
C GLU A 148 13.99 22.64 -7.65
N LYS A 149 15.10 22.41 -8.36
CA LYS A 149 15.22 22.78 -9.78
C LYS A 149 14.95 21.69 -10.83
N THR A 150 14.49 20.49 -10.46
CA THR A 150 14.34 19.39 -11.44
C THR A 150 12.96 18.74 -11.47
N LEU A 151 11.90 19.52 -11.26
CA LEU A 151 10.51 19.02 -11.22
C LEU A 151 9.68 19.28 -12.49
N LEU A 152 10.24 19.86 -13.57
CA LEU A 152 9.42 20.46 -14.63
C LEU A 152 9.59 19.93 -16.07
N GLU A 153 10.33 18.86 -16.33
CA GLU A 153 10.42 18.32 -17.69
C GLU A 153 9.73 16.95 -17.80
N PRO A 154 8.65 16.81 -18.60
CA PRO A 154 8.10 15.51 -18.96
C PRO A 154 9.02 14.88 -20.00
N LYS A 155 10.19 14.39 -19.57
CA LYS A 155 11.04 13.58 -20.44
C LYS A 155 10.30 12.27 -20.72
N ARG A 156 9.71 12.17 -21.92
CA ARG A 156 9.21 10.94 -22.57
C ARG A 156 10.29 9.88 -22.83
N THR A 157 11.40 9.95 -22.11
CA THR A 157 12.44 8.93 -22.09
C THR A 157 12.61 8.62 -20.61
N ILE A 158 12.23 7.41 -20.20
CA ILE A 158 12.51 6.89 -18.85
C ILE A 158 14.04 6.86 -18.73
N ALA A 159 14.64 7.98 -18.33
CA ALA A 159 16.05 8.06 -18.00
C ALA A 159 16.20 7.39 -16.63
N ILE A 160 16.24 6.06 -16.66
CA ILE A 160 16.58 5.22 -15.52
C ILE A 160 17.99 5.63 -15.11
N SER A 161 18.16 6.08 -13.87
CA SER A 161 19.49 6.45 -13.39
C SER A 161 20.42 5.22 -13.50
N PRO A 162 21.70 5.39 -13.88
CA PRO A 162 22.63 4.27 -14.03
C PRO A 162 22.70 3.37 -12.80
N ALA A 163 22.51 3.94 -11.62
CA ALA A 163 22.51 3.22 -10.35
C ALA A 163 21.22 2.41 -10.06
N LEU A 164 20.06 2.80 -10.61
CA LEU A 164 18.84 1.97 -10.59
C LEU A 164 19.03 0.74 -11.48
N ARG A 165 19.77 0.88 -12.59
CA ARG A 165 20.09 -0.22 -13.51
C ARG A 165 21.00 -1.27 -12.89
N THR A 166 21.99 -0.86 -12.09
CA THR A 166 22.88 -1.78 -11.36
C THR A 166 22.19 -2.52 -10.22
N GLN A 167 21.07 -2.00 -9.71
CA GLN A 167 20.24 -2.67 -8.70
C GLN A 167 19.03 -3.41 -9.31
N GLY A 168 18.94 -3.54 -10.64
CA GLY A 168 17.85 -4.28 -11.29
C GLY A 168 16.47 -3.64 -11.19
N ILE A 169 16.38 -2.37 -10.77
CA ILE A 169 15.09 -1.70 -10.54
C ILE A 169 14.58 -1.12 -11.85
N TYR A 170 13.68 -1.86 -12.51
CA TYR A 170 12.99 -1.44 -13.73
C TYR A 170 11.48 -1.43 -13.50
N TYR A 171 10.85 -0.26 -13.65
CA TYR A 171 9.39 -0.20 -13.71
C TYR A 171 8.91 -0.75 -15.04
N THR A 172 8.03 -1.73 -14.97
CA THR A 172 7.38 -2.27 -16.18
C THR A 172 6.22 -1.36 -16.55
N PRO A 173 6.22 -0.75 -17.75
CA PRO A 173 5.13 0.12 -18.18
C PRO A 173 3.78 -0.61 -18.13
N THR A 174 2.72 0.09 -17.71
CA THR A 174 1.38 -0.47 -17.51
C THR A 174 0.85 -1.19 -18.75
N TRP A 175 1.08 -0.65 -19.95
CA TRP A 175 0.67 -1.30 -21.20
C TRP A 175 1.33 -2.67 -21.42
N LEU A 176 2.58 -2.85 -20.98
CA LEU A 176 3.32 -4.09 -21.13
C LEU A 176 2.85 -5.11 -20.09
N VAL A 177 2.62 -4.67 -18.85
CA VAL A 177 1.99 -5.49 -17.80
C VAL A 177 0.64 -6.01 -18.30
N ASP A 178 -0.20 -5.11 -18.80
CA ASP A 178 -1.53 -5.42 -19.31
C ASP A 178 -1.50 -6.42 -20.46
N TYR A 179 -0.60 -6.21 -21.42
CA TYR A 179 -0.41 -7.11 -22.54
C TYR A 179 -0.03 -8.52 -22.08
N ILE A 180 0.94 -8.66 -21.18
CA ILE A 180 1.39 -9.95 -20.68
C ILE A 180 0.28 -10.65 -19.90
N VAL A 181 -0.38 -9.97 -18.96
CA VAL A 181 -1.47 -10.57 -18.16
C VAL A 181 -2.65 -10.97 -19.06
N GLN A 182 -2.96 -10.16 -20.07
CA GLN A 182 -4.00 -10.49 -21.05
C GLN A 182 -3.71 -11.77 -21.83
N HIS A 183 -2.47 -11.95 -22.29
CA HIS A 183 -2.08 -13.11 -23.08
C HIS A 183 -1.67 -14.34 -22.24
N THR A 184 -1.75 -14.26 -20.92
CA THR A 184 -1.41 -15.36 -20.01
C THR A 184 -2.61 -15.71 -19.12
N LEU A 185 -2.83 -14.94 -18.05
CA LEU A 185 -3.87 -15.21 -17.06
C LEU A 185 -5.28 -15.17 -17.68
N ARG A 186 -5.61 -14.14 -18.48
CA ARG A 186 -6.97 -14.05 -19.05
C ARG A 186 -7.27 -15.20 -20.01
N GLU A 187 -6.29 -15.65 -20.79
CA GLU A 187 -6.45 -16.83 -21.65
C GLU A 187 -6.62 -18.10 -20.83
N LEU A 188 -5.88 -18.27 -19.73
CA LEU A 188 -6.08 -19.37 -18.79
C LEU A 188 -7.49 -19.37 -18.19
N LEU A 189 -7.98 -18.21 -17.72
CA LEU A 189 -9.32 -18.08 -17.15
C LEU A 189 -10.44 -18.43 -18.15
N LYS A 190 -10.26 -18.11 -19.44
CA LYS A 190 -11.21 -18.45 -20.52
C LYS A 190 -11.23 -19.95 -20.82
N THR A 191 -10.05 -20.58 -20.86
CA THR A 191 -9.86 -21.96 -21.32
C THR A 191 -10.05 -22.99 -20.21
N ARG A 192 -9.44 -22.77 -19.04
CA ARG A 192 -9.50 -23.68 -17.88
C ARG A 192 -10.74 -23.48 -17.03
N ARG A 193 -11.28 -22.25 -17.01
CA ARG A 193 -12.47 -21.86 -16.26
C ARG A 193 -12.47 -22.34 -14.79
N PRO A 194 -11.50 -21.90 -13.96
CA PRO A 194 -11.45 -22.29 -12.56
C PRO A 194 -12.75 -21.93 -11.85
N THR A 195 -13.23 -22.81 -10.98
CA THR A 195 -14.47 -22.60 -10.20
C THR A 195 -14.18 -22.13 -8.79
N THR A 196 -12.96 -22.37 -8.29
CA THR A 196 -12.48 -21.90 -7.00
C THR A 196 -11.15 -21.17 -7.14
N TRP A 197 -10.84 -20.27 -6.21
CA TRP A 197 -9.52 -19.61 -6.12
C TRP A 197 -8.38 -20.60 -5.80
N ASP A 198 -8.71 -21.83 -5.39
CA ASP A 198 -7.70 -22.87 -5.18
C ASP A 198 -7.18 -23.45 -6.50
N ASP A 199 -7.93 -23.28 -7.60
CA ASP A 199 -7.61 -23.84 -8.93
C ASP A 199 -6.69 -22.93 -9.78
N VAL A 200 -6.36 -21.74 -9.31
CA VAL A 200 -5.51 -20.79 -10.03
C VAL A 200 -4.46 -20.19 -9.11
N LYS A 201 -3.22 -20.17 -9.59
CA LYS A 201 -2.07 -19.61 -8.87
C LYS A 201 -1.27 -18.73 -9.82
N VAL A 202 -0.94 -17.52 -9.38
CA VAL A 202 -0.11 -16.54 -10.06
C VAL A 202 1.14 -16.35 -9.22
N LEU A 203 2.31 -16.51 -9.85
CA LEU A 203 3.61 -16.34 -9.20
C LEU A 203 4.46 -15.35 -10.00
N ASP A 204 5.01 -14.36 -9.32
CA ASP A 204 6.04 -13.47 -9.85
C ASP A 204 7.32 -13.59 -9.00
N LEU A 205 8.41 -14.06 -9.61
CA LEU A 205 9.67 -14.36 -8.93
C LEU A 205 10.58 -13.15 -8.73
N ALA A 206 10.23 -12.00 -9.32
CA ALA A 206 10.94 -10.73 -9.17
C ALA A 206 9.90 -9.60 -9.18
N CYS A 207 8.99 -9.65 -8.22
CA CYS A 207 7.75 -8.89 -8.29
C CYS A 207 7.95 -7.37 -8.16
N GLY A 208 9.10 -6.93 -7.68
CA GLY A 208 9.41 -5.52 -7.48
C GLY A 208 8.33 -4.84 -6.66
N SER A 209 7.78 -3.75 -7.19
CA SER A 209 6.68 -2.99 -6.59
C SER A 209 5.28 -3.58 -6.85
N GLY A 210 5.19 -4.74 -7.51
CA GLY A 210 3.98 -5.56 -7.54
C GLY A 210 3.07 -5.35 -8.76
N ALA A 211 3.55 -4.72 -9.84
CA ALA A 211 2.68 -4.32 -10.96
C ALA A 211 1.95 -5.51 -11.62
N PHE A 212 2.67 -6.61 -11.89
CA PHE A 212 2.07 -7.83 -12.46
C PHE A 212 1.09 -8.49 -11.49
N LEU A 213 1.49 -8.67 -10.23
CA LEU A 213 0.65 -9.30 -9.20
C LEU A 213 -0.62 -8.51 -8.95
N GLN A 214 -0.52 -7.19 -8.91
CA GLN A 214 -1.67 -6.32 -8.77
C GLN A 214 -2.63 -6.50 -9.95
N ARG A 215 -2.13 -6.38 -11.20
CA ARG A 215 -2.99 -6.50 -12.37
C ARG A 215 -3.62 -7.89 -12.47
N ALA A 216 -2.86 -8.94 -12.16
CA ALA A 216 -3.37 -10.30 -12.10
C ALA A 216 -4.46 -10.46 -11.04
N TYR A 217 -4.23 -9.91 -9.83
CA TYR A 217 -5.21 -9.93 -8.75
C TYR A 217 -6.51 -9.23 -9.15
N GLU A 218 -6.44 -8.08 -9.82
CA GLU A 218 -7.61 -7.37 -10.33
C GLU A 218 -8.43 -8.21 -11.30
N ASP A 219 -7.77 -8.90 -12.23
CA ASP A 219 -8.44 -9.81 -13.17
C ASP A 219 -9.09 -11.00 -12.44
N LEU A 220 -8.43 -11.56 -11.41
CA LEU A 220 -9.01 -12.62 -10.56
C LEU A 220 -10.22 -12.12 -9.79
N LEU A 221 -10.17 -10.91 -9.23
CA LEU A 221 -11.30 -10.31 -8.52
C LEU A 221 -12.52 -10.15 -9.43
N VAL A 222 -12.33 -9.60 -10.63
CA VAL A 222 -13.42 -9.45 -11.61
C VAL A 222 -13.98 -10.81 -12.00
N TYR A 223 -13.10 -11.78 -12.28
CA TYR A 223 -13.49 -13.12 -12.70
C TYR A 223 -14.35 -13.83 -11.65
N PHE A 224 -13.88 -13.91 -10.41
CA PHE A 224 -14.59 -14.60 -9.34
C PHE A 224 -15.81 -13.83 -8.84
N LYS A 225 -15.77 -12.48 -8.82
CA LYS A 225 -16.95 -11.65 -8.50
C LYS A 225 -18.10 -12.00 -9.42
N ASN A 226 -17.87 -12.03 -10.74
CA ASN A 226 -18.91 -12.35 -11.72
C ASN A 226 -19.50 -13.76 -11.49
N GLN A 227 -18.68 -14.75 -11.13
CA GLN A 227 -19.17 -16.09 -10.81
C GLN A 227 -19.98 -16.13 -9.50
N TRP A 228 -19.52 -15.45 -8.45
CA TRP A 228 -20.21 -15.40 -7.16
C TRP A 228 -21.58 -14.72 -7.25
N GLU A 229 -21.64 -13.59 -7.95
CA GLU A 229 -22.87 -12.82 -8.12
C GLU A 229 -23.88 -13.57 -8.99
N GLN A 230 -23.44 -14.33 -10.00
CA GLN A 230 -24.31 -15.23 -10.76
C GLN A 230 -24.95 -16.34 -9.90
N GLN A 231 -24.33 -16.70 -8.79
CA GLN A 231 -24.87 -17.64 -7.79
C GLN A 231 -25.75 -16.94 -6.74
N GLY A 232 -25.99 -15.62 -6.86
CA GLY A 232 -26.73 -14.83 -5.88
C GLY A 232 -25.97 -14.62 -4.56
N ARG A 233 -24.64 -14.77 -4.56
CA ARG A 233 -23.81 -14.64 -3.36
C ARG A 233 -23.16 -13.26 -3.30
N VAL A 234 -22.98 -12.74 -2.10
CA VAL A 234 -22.26 -11.47 -1.85
C VAL A 234 -20.76 -11.69 -2.03
N PHE A 235 -20.10 -10.78 -2.75
CA PHE A 235 -18.65 -10.78 -2.94
C PHE A 235 -18.00 -9.65 -2.13
N GLY A 236 -17.54 -9.99 -0.93
CA GLY A 236 -17.07 -9.02 0.06
C GLY A 236 -15.55 -9.03 0.25
N TYR A 237 -15.13 -8.44 1.37
CA TYR A 237 -13.71 -8.39 1.76
C TYR A 237 -13.12 -9.80 1.99
N LYS A 238 -13.92 -10.73 2.54
CA LYS A 238 -13.48 -12.11 2.81
C LYS A 238 -13.04 -12.82 1.53
N GLU A 239 -13.87 -12.82 0.48
CA GLU A 239 -13.56 -13.47 -0.79
C GLU A 239 -12.34 -12.85 -1.47
N ARG A 240 -12.24 -11.51 -1.44
CA ARG A 240 -11.07 -10.77 -1.95
C ARG A 240 -9.79 -11.22 -1.26
N ARG A 241 -9.80 -11.28 0.07
CA ARG A 241 -8.67 -11.74 0.89
C ARG A 241 -8.30 -13.19 0.57
N GLU A 242 -9.27 -14.09 0.48
CA GLU A 242 -9.02 -15.51 0.16
C GLU A 242 -8.41 -15.68 -1.23
N ILE A 243 -8.86 -14.92 -2.23
CA ILE A 243 -8.24 -14.90 -3.56
C ILE A 243 -6.80 -14.43 -3.47
N LEU A 244 -6.54 -13.34 -2.75
CA LEU A 244 -5.20 -12.78 -2.59
C LEU A 244 -4.24 -13.80 -1.94
N GLU A 245 -4.64 -14.39 -0.81
CA GLU A 245 -3.81 -15.33 -0.06
C GLU A 245 -3.58 -16.66 -0.76
N LYS A 246 -4.60 -17.17 -1.45
CA LYS A 246 -4.52 -18.48 -2.06
C LYS A 246 -3.99 -18.43 -3.48
N SER A 247 -4.13 -17.32 -4.19
CA SER A 247 -3.90 -17.29 -5.65
C SER A 247 -2.74 -16.40 -6.08
N VAL A 248 -2.25 -15.49 -5.23
CA VAL A 248 -1.26 -14.48 -5.65
C VAL A 248 0.00 -14.60 -4.80
N PHE A 249 1.12 -14.89 -5.46
CA PHE A 249 2.41 -15.13 -4.82
C PHE A 249 3.49 -14.30 -5.50
N GLY A 250 4.38 -13.74 -4.69
CA GLY A 250 5.47 -12.89 -5.14
C GLY A 250 6.72 -13.14 -4.33
N VAL A 251 7.86 -13.03 -4.99
CA VAL A 251 9.20 -13.08 -4.39
C VAL A 251 9.99 -11.90 -4.93
N ASP A 252 10.79 -11.27 -4.07
CA ASP A 252 11.75 -10.24 -4.47
C ASP A 252 12.91 -10.19 -3.46
N GLU A 253 14.10 -9.79 -3.89
CA GLU A 253 15.24 -9.63 -2.97
C GLU A 253 15.14 -8.35 -2.12
N ASN A 254 14.43 -7.34 -2.61
CA ASN A 254 14.31 -6.05 -1.98
C ASN A 254 13.10 -6.01 -1.04
N LYS A 255 13.37 -6.01 0.27
CA LYS A 255 12.36 -5.94 1.33
C LYS A 255 11.43 -4.71 1.23
N GLY A 256 11.93 -3.58 0.74
CA GLY A 256 11.11 -2.39 0.51
C GLY A 256 10.12 -2.57 -0.64
N ALA A 257 10.53 -3.26 -1.70
CA ALA A 257 9.67 -3.63 -2.82
C ALA A 257 8.54 -4.56 -2.36
N ILE A 258 8.89 -5.57 -1.55
CA ILE A 258 7.92 -6.48 -0.91
C ILE A 258 6.90 -5.69 -0.09
N GLN A 259 7.35 -4.81 0.82
CA GLN A 259 6.43 -4.00 1.64
C GLN A 259 5.48 -3.14 0.79
N ASN A 260 5.97 -2.58 -0.31
CA ASN A 260 5.15 -1.78 -1.23
C ASN A 260 4.13 -2.63 -1.99
N THR A 261 4.56 -3.78 -2.51
CA THR A 261 3.70 -4.77 -3.16
C THR A 261 2.58 -5.24 -2.22
N GLN A 262 2.93 -5.54 -0.95
CA GLN A 262 1.97 -5.91 0.08
C GLN A 262 0.91 -4.81 0.27
N LEU A 263 1.32 -3.55 0.46
CA LEU A 263 0.40 -2.44 0.63
C LEU A 263 -0.54 -2.30 -0.58
N VAL A 264 0.00 -2.31 -1.79
CA VAL A 264 -0.79 -2.21 -3.03
C VAL A 264 -1.88 -3.28 -3.10
N LEU A 265 -1.50 -4.54 -2.83
CA LEU A 265 -2.43 -5.66 -2.84
C LEU A 265 -3.49 -5.54 -1.73
N TRP A 266 -3.10 -5.10 -0.53
CA TRP A 266 -4.03 -4.85 0.59
C TRP A 266 -5.02 -3.71 0.28
N LEU A 267 -4.56 -2.59 -0.29
CA LEU A 267 -5.43 -1.49 -0.74
C LEU A 267 -6.42 -1.96 -1.82
N ARG A 268 -6.00 -2.88 -2.68
CA ARG A 268 -6.86 -3.43 -3.74
C ARG A 268 -7.85 -4.48 -3.22
N ALA A 269 -7.49 -5.19 -2.14
CA ALA A 269 -8.37 -6.13 -1.47
C ALA A 269 -9.51 -5.45 -0.70
N GLN A 270 -9.36 -4.17 -0.32
CA GLN A 270 -10.46 -3.40 0.26
C GLN A 270 -11.65 -3.32 -0.73
N PRO A 271 -12.90 -3.57 -0.28
CA PRO A 271 -14.07 -3.41 -1.14
C PRO A 271 -14.28 -1.94 -1.53
N THR A 272 -15.02 -1.73 -2.62
CA THR A 272 -15.45 -0.40 -3.07
C THR A 272 -16.78 -0.04 -2.41
N SER A 273 -16.95 1.21 -2.02
CA SER A 273 -18.09 1.76 -1.27
C SER A 273 -19.48 1.61 -1.94
N ASN A 274 -19.55 1.23 -3.22
CA ASN A 274 -20.80 1.01 -3.95
C ASN A 274 -21.62 -0.23 -3.51
N HIS A 275 -21.17 -0.99 -2.51
CA HIS A 275 -21.89 -2.17 -1.99
C HIS A 275 -21.94 -2.23 -0.47
N VAL A 276 -21.86 -1.09 0.23
CA VAL A 276 -22.16 -1.03 1.67
C VAL A 276 -23.68 -0.99 1.86
N GLU A 277 -24.39 -2.03 1.36
CA GLU A 277 -25.63 -2.41 2.04
C GLU A 277 -25.19 -3.11 3.32
N ALA A 278 -25.45 -2.45 4.46
CA ALA A 278 -25.53 -2.89 5.85
C ALA A 278 -25.20 -4.37 6.21
N HIS A 279 -24.12 -4.91 5.68
CA HIS A 279 -23.56 -6.19 6.04
C HIS A 279 -22.24 -5.86 6.72
N GLU A 280 -22.30 -5.94 8.04
CA GLU A 280 -21.17 -5.83 8.96
C GLU A 280 -19.90 -6.37 8.32
N LEU A 281 -18.81 -5.61 8.43
CA LEU A 281 -17.48 -6.15 8.17
C LEU A 281 -17.37 -7.45 8.97
N PRO A 282 -17.10 -8.61 8.33
CA PRO A 282 -17.04 -9.86 9.06
C PRO A 282 -15.95 -9.74 10.14
N GLN A 283 -16.29 -10.06 11.39
CA GLN A 283 -15.29 -10.22 12.44
C GLN A 283 -14.42 -11.44 12.08
N LEU A 284 -13.13 -11.19 11.92
CA LEU A 284 -12.15 -12.19 11.49
C LEU A 284 -11.51 -12.83 12.71
N ASN A 285 -11.81 -14.11 12.94
CA ASN A 285 -11.09 -14.91 13.92
C ASN A 285 -9.74 -15.36 13.33
N SER A 286 -8.69 -15.10 14.08
CA SER A 286 -7.27 -15.45 13.90
C SER A 286 -6.99 -16.73 13.11
N ASN A 287 -6.43 -16.60 11.90
CA ASN A 287 -5.41 -17.47 11.31
C ASN A 287 -5.39 -17.31 9.79
N SER A 288 -4.70 -16.29 9.29
CA SER A 288 -4.36 -16.24 7.86
C SER A 288 -3.15 -15.33 7.62
N SER A 289 -1.95 -15.92 7.75
CA SER A 289 -0.71 -15.26 7.35
C SER A 289 -0.60 -15.23 5.83
N PHE A 290 -0.70 -14.04 5.23
CA PHE A 290 -0.32 -13.78 3.85
C PHE A 290 1.20 -13.95 3.71
N ARG A 291 1.69 -14.91 2.91
CA ARG A 291 3.13 -15.13 2.73
C ARG A 291 3.59 -14.64 1.35
N LEU A 292 3.97 -13.38 1.26
CA LEU A 292 5.03 -12.96 0.34
C LEU A 292 6.35 -13.23 1.05
N LYS A 293 7.20 -14.07 0.46
CA LYS A 293 8.51 -14.44 1.02
C LYS A 293 9.63 -13.81 0.22
#